data_AF-A0A4D6KNH0-F1
#
_entry.id   AF-A0A4D6KNH0-F1
#
_cell.length_a   1.000
_cell.length_b   1.000
_cell.length_c   1.000
_cell.angle_alpha   90.00
_cell.angle_beta   90.00
_cell.angle_gamma   90.00
#
_symmetry.space_group_name_H-M   'P 1'
#
loop_
_entity.id
_entity.type
_entity.pdbx_description
1 polymer ?
#
loop_
_entity_poly.entity_id
_entity_poly.type
_entity_poly.pdbx_seq_one_letter_code
_entity_poly.pdbx_strand_id
1 'polypeptide(L)'
;MGPINFARICAQLLANKKEGEEVTRAEMFIKTRQGLKGKVVDEETQNVIATFQTSIENSNESLGEKFESLLGKEKPGPVRCYGRTMTPTMFKRHENIASIKKEYEAKMSSMQEEMNGMKAMMKFMLKQQNPELDDDDDDDINELMTCLLGKESNATRPHSSASTYNPNSNDYQL
;
A
#
# COMPACT_ATOMS: atom_id res chain seq x y z
N MET A 1 18.14 18.83 32.27
CA MET A 1 18.16 17.36 32.07
C MET A 1 18.62 17.09 30.66
N GLY A 2 19.74 16.38 30.47
CA GLY A 2 20.29 16.06 29.15
C GLY A 2 19.43 15.07 28.36
N PRO A 3 19.84 14.71 27.12
CA PRO A 3 19.17 13.70 26.32
C PRO A 3 19.00 12.41 27.12
N ILE A 4 17.79 11.84 27.12
CA ILE A 4 17.53 10.57 27.78
C ILE A 4 18.29 9.49 26.99
N ASN A 5 19.27 8.86 27.62
CA ASN A 5 20.04 7.77 27.01
C ASN A 5 19.23 6.46 26.99
N PHE A 6 19.50 5.60 26.01
CA PHE A 6 18.87 4.27 25.88
C PHE A 6 18.95 3.47 27.18
N ALA A 7 20.08 3.52 27.88
CA ALA A 7 20.29 2.80 29.14
C ALA A 7 19.26 3.17 30.23
N ARG A 8 18.89 4.45 30.34
CA ARG A 8 17.89 4.90 31.33
C ARG A 8 16.49 4.42 30.98
N ILE A 9 16.17 4.34 29.68
CA ILE A 9 14.89 3.79 29.22
C ILE A 9 14.82 2.29 29.53
N CYS A 10 15.90 1.54 29.24
CA CYS A 10 15.99 0.12 29.61
C CYS A 10 15.78 -0.08 31.11
N ALA A 11 16.47 0.70 31.95
CA ALA A 11 16.34 0.60 33.40
C ALA A 11 14.90 0.89 33.90
N GLN A 12 14.22 1.87 33.29
CA GLN A 12 12.82 2.15 33.60
C GLN A 12 11.87 1.01 33.22
N LEU A 13 12.11 0.38 32.07
CA LEU A 13 11.28 -0.76 31.63
C LEU A 13 11.54 -1.98 32.52
N LEU A 14 12.80 -2.27 32.85
CA LEU A 14 13.18 -3.35 33.79
C LEU A 14 12.55 -3.17 35.17
N ALA A 15 12.45 -1.93 35.67
CA ALA A 15 11.85 -1.66 36.98
C ALA A 15 10.38 -2.09 37.09
N ASN A 16 9.67 -2.23 35.97
CA ASN A 16 8.27 -2.66 35.92
C ASN A 16 8.12 -4.16 35.59
N LYS A 17 9.23 -4.88 35.36
CA LYS A 17 9.24 -6.30 35.00
C LYS A 17 9.58 -7.19 36.19
N LYS A 18 9.25 -8.49 36.05
CA LYS A 18 9.65 -9.50 37.04
C LYS A 18 11.14 -9.79 36.94
N GLU A 19 11.74 -10.23 38.04
CA GLU A 19 13.17 -10.54 38.11
C GLU A 19 13.54 -11.64 37.10
N GLY A 20 14.49 -11.35 36.21
CA GLY A 20 14.92 -12.25 35.13
C GLY A 20 14.29 -12.03 33.76
N GLU A 21 13.35 -11.08 33.62
CA GLU A 21 12.72 -10.78 32.33
C GLU A 21 13.47 -9.67 31.57
N GLU A 22 13.82 -9.92 30.31
CA GLU A 22 14.50 -8.94 29.47
C GLU A 22 13.53 -7.92 28.86
N VAL A 23 14.01 -6.71 28.64
CA VAL A 23 13.22 -5.67 27.94
C VAL A 23 13.15 -6.02 26.46
N THR A 24 11.93 -6.13 25.95
CA THR A 24 11.74 -6.50 24.54
C THR A 24 12.08 -5.32 23.64
N ARG A 25 12.56 -5.60 22.43
CA ARG A 25 12.86 -4.59 21.42
C ARG A 25 11.65 -3.72 21.06
N ALA A 26 10.46 -4.32 20.96
CA ALA A 26 9.23 -3.58 20.71
C ALA A 26 8.89 -2.61 21.86
N GLU A 27 9.13 -3.00 23.11
CA GLU A 27 8.92 -2.12 24.28
C GLU A 27 9.86 -0.91 24.23
N MET A 28 11.13 -1.15 23.87
CA MET A 28 12.11 -0.07 23.64
C MET A 28 11.67 0.87 22.52
N PHE A 29 11.16 0.32 21.41
CA PHE A 29 10.66 1.10 20.29
C PHE A 29 9.46 1.98 20.70
N ILE A 30 8.46 1.40 21.36
CA ILE A 30 7.29 2.13 21.86
C ILE A 30 7.75 3.26 22.79
N LYS A 31 8.60 2.96 23.77
CA LYS A 31 9.01 3.95 24.78
C LYS A 31 9.87 5.08 24.22
N THR A 32 10.68 4.80 23.20
CA THR A 32 11.53 5.81 22.53
C THR A 32 10.78 6.65 21.50
N ARG A 33 9.71 6.09 20.90
CA ARG A 33 8.91 6.75 19.84
C ARG A 33 7.62 7.39 20.34
N GLN A 34 7.16 7.05 21.54
CA GLN A 34 6.19 7.86 22.27
C GLN A 34 6.87 9.18 22.64
N GLY A 35 6.54 10.23 21.88
CA GLY A 35 7.19 11.52 21.97
C GLY A 35 7.28 12.04 23.40
N LEU A 36 8.44 12.59 23.78
CA LEU A 36 8.55 13.37 25.00
C LEU A 36 7.64 14.60 24.87
N LYS A 37 6.78 14.79 25.89
CA LYS A 37 5.81 15.89 26.06
C LYS A 37 5.89 16.98 24.99
N GLY A 38 4.94 16.97 24.04
CA GLY A 38 4.69 18.08 23.11
C GLY A 38 5.18 17.90 21.67
N LYS A 39 5.86 16.80 21.33
CA LYS A 39 6.19 16.49 19.93
C LYS A 39 5.14 15.58 19.30
N VAL A 40 4.62 15.99 18.15
CA VAL A 40 3.73 15.19 17.33
C VAL A 40 4.53 14.01 16.78
N VAL A 41 4.03 12.80 17.03
CA VAL A 41 4.56 11.56 16.46
C VAL A 41 3.91 11.36 15.10
N ASP A 42 4.69 10.95 14.10
CA ASP A 42 4.20 10.65 12.75
C ASP A 42 3.09 9.58 12.76
N GLU A 43 2.11 9.71 11.87
CA GLU A 43 0.92 8.85 11.84
C GLU A 43 1.27 7.37 11.61
N GLU A 44 2.21 7.08 10.71
CA GLU A 44 2.67 5.70 10.47
C GLU A 44 3.30 5.11 11.73
N THR A 45 4.09 5.93 12.46
CA THR A 45 4.70 5.51 13.72
C THR A 45 3.66 5.28 14.81
N GLN A 46 2.61 6.11 14.89
CA GLN A 46 1.50 5.91 15.83
C GLN A 46 0.75 4.61 15.54
N ASN A 47 0.47 4.33 14.28
CA ASN A 47 -0.18 3.07 13.86
C ASN A 47 0.65 1.85 14.27
N VAL A 48 1.96 1.86 14.03
CA VAL A 48 2.85 0.77 14.45
C VAL A 48 2.84 0.60 15.98
N ILE A 49 2.88 1.68 16.76
CA ILE A 49 2.80 1.60 18.22
C ILE A 49 1.48 0.97 18.68
N ALA A 50 0.35 1.37 18.10
CA ALA A 50 -0.96 0.81 18.43
C ALA A 50 -1.04 -0.69 18.12
N THR A 51 -0.46 -1.14 17.00
CA THR A 51 -0.40 -2.58 16.66
C THR A 51 0.43 -3.38 17.66
N PHE A 52 1.50 -2.81 18.22
CA PHE A 52 2.28 -3.49 19.25
C PHE A 52 1.56 -3.53 20.59
N GLN A 53 0.89 -2.45 20.99
CA GLN A 53 0.11 -2.39 22.24
C GLN A 53 -1.03 -3.42 22.24
N THR A 54 -1.81 -3.47 21.17
CA THR A 54 -2.87 -4.49 21.00
C THR A 54 -2.31 -5.91 21.03
N SER A 55 -1.09 -6.14 20.53
CA SER A 55 -0.47 -7.46 20.61
C SER A 55 0.02 -7.85 22.00
N ILE A 56 0.50 -6.88 22.78
CA ILE A 56 0.87 -7.11 24.18
C ILE A 56 -0.39 -7.53 24.97
N GLU A 57 -1.53 -6.90 24.71
CA GLU A 57 -2.80 -7.21 25.36
C GLU A 57 -3.36 -8.59 24.98
N ASN A 58 -3.22 -8.98 23.71
CA ASN A 58 -3.80 -10.22 23.19
C ASN A 58 -2.96 -11.49 23.43
N SER A 59 -1.74 -11.38 23.98
CA SER A 59 -0.84 -12.45 24.46
C SER A 59 -0.63 -13.72 23.59
N ASN A 60 -1.10 -13.74 22.35
CA ASN A 60 -1.11 -14.94 21.50
C ASN A 60 0.08 -15.02 20.53
N GLU A 61 0.79 -13.91 20.28
CA GLU A 61 1.87 -13.82 19.30
C GLU A 61 3.12 -13.25 19.96
N SER A 62 4.30 -13.82 19.68
CA SER A 62 5.53 -13.29 20.29
C SER A 62 5.77 -11.87 19.79
N LEU A 63 5.96 -10.95 20.73
CA LEU A 63 6.14 -9.53 20.40
C LEU A 63 7.37 -9.30 19.52
N GLY A 64 8.38 -10.18 19.62
CA GLY A 64 9.56 -10.20 18.78
C GLY A 64 9.26 -10.57 17.32
N GLU A 65 8.54 -11.67 17.07
CA GLU A 65 8.17 -12.07 15.70
C GLU A 65 7.30 -11.00 15.02
N LYS A 66 6.36 -10.42 15.76
CA LYS A 66 5.52 -9.34 15.25
C LYS A 66 6.32 -8.08 14.94
N PHE A 67 7.29 -7.75 15.78
CA PHE A 67 8.23 -6.66 15.52
C PHE A 67 9.03 -6.89 14.23
N GLU A 68 9.53 -8.10 14.03
CA GLU A 68 10.25 -8.47 12.79
C GLU A 68 9.34 -8.49 11.56
N SER A 69 8.07 -8.86 11.71
CA SER A 69 7.09 -8.85 10.62
C SER A 69 6.76 -7.41 10.17
N LEU A 70 6.47 -6.52 11.13
CA LEU A 70 6.09 -5.13 10.85
C LEU A 70 7.28 -4.27 10.40
N LEU A 71 8.37 -4.28 11.17
CA LEU A 71 9.51 -3.40 10.91
C LEU A 71 10.58 -4.08 10.08
N GLY A 72 10.59 -5.41 10.00
CA GLY A 72 11.65 -6.19 9.36
C GLY A 72 12.69 -6.66 10.37
N LYS A 73 13.40 -7.74 10.02
CA LYS A 73 14.56 -8.20 10.77
C LYS A 73 15.64 -7.12 10.79
N GLU A 74 16.27 -6.93 11.94
CA GLU A 74 17.42 -6.05 12.06
C GLU A 74 18.57 -6.56 11.19
N LYS A 75 19.25 -5.63 10.51
CA LYS A 75 20.41 -5.97 9.69
C LYS A 75 21.64 -6.12 10.58
N PRO A 76 22.43 -7.21 10.43
CA PRO A 76 23.71 -7.31 11.10
C PRO A 76 24.65 -6.22 10.58
N GLY A 77 25.19 -5.40 11.47
CA GLY A 77 26.15 -4.35 11.13
C GLY A 77 26.44 -3.37 12.28
N PRO A 78 27.49 -2.54 12.15
CA PRO A 78 27.89 -1.58 13.19
C PRO A 78 26.82 -0.51 13.47
N VAL A 79 26.06 -0.13 12.44
CA VAL A 79 24.92 0.76 12.55
C VAL A 79 23.66 -0.11 12.54
N ARG A 80 23.15 -0.37 13.74
CA ARG A 80 21.86 -1.03 13.95
C ARG A 80 20.73 -0.09 13.54
N CYS A 81 20.45 0.01 12.24
CA CYS A 81 19.26 0.68 11.75
C CYS A 81 18.07 -0.24 11.98
N TYR A 82 17.18 0.13 12.90
CA TYR A 82 15.94 -0.59 13.12
C TYR A 82 15.05 -0.48 11.88
N GLY A 83 14.74 -1.63 11.29
CA GLY A 83 13.70 -1.82 10.28
C GLY A 83 14.10 -1.60 8.81
N ARG A 84 13.11 -1.81 7.93
CA ARG A 84 13.15 -1.59 6.48
C ARG A 84 13.28 -0.09 6.21
N THR A 85 14.47 0.46 6.44
CA THR A 85 14.73 1.89 6.27
C THR A 85 14.37 2.26 4.83
N MET A 86 13.48 3.23 4.66
CA MET A 86 13.15 3.77 3.34
C MET A 86 14.44 4.31 2.72
N THR A 87 14.98 3.57 1.75
CA THR A 87 16.15 4.02 1.01
C THR A 87 15.72 5.14 0.05
N PRO A 88 16.61 6.07 -0.31
CA PRO A 88 16.32 7.08 -1.34
C PRO A 88 15.75 6.47 -2.64
N THR A 89 16.19 5.26 -2.99
CA THR A 89 15.68 4.49 -4.13
C THR A 89 14.22 4.05 -3.97
N MET A 90 13.77 3.76 -2.74
CA MET A 90 12.37 3.44 -2.47
C MET A 90 11.49 4.67 -2.66
N PHE A 91 11.89 5.86 -2.17
CA PHE A 91 11.14 7.09 -2.45
C PHE A 91 11.02 7.35 -3.96
N LYS A 92 12.13 7.19 -4.70
CA LYS A 92 12.12 7.31 -6.17
C LYS A 92 11.18 6.31 -6.83
N ARG A 93 11.11 5.08 -6.32
CA ARG A 93 10.18 4.05 -6.82
C ARG A 93 8.72 4.46 -6.60
N HIS A 94 8.37 5.02 -5.43
CA HIS A 94 7.01 5.48 -5.16
C HIS A 94 6.61 6.65 -6.06
N GLU A 95 7.50 7.62 -6.28
CA GLU A 95 7.29 8.71 -7.24
C GLU A 95 7.03 8.17 -8.65
N ASN A 96 7.85 7.22 -9.11
CA ASN A 96 7.69 6.61 -10.43
C ASN A 96 6.35 5.85 -10.55
N ILE A 97 5.92 5.15 -9.49
CA ILE A 97 4.62 4.47 -9.48
C ILE A 97 3.48 5.49 -9.58
N ALA A 98 3.57 6.60 -8.85
CA ALA A 98 2.57 7.66 -8.90
C ALA A 98 2.50 8.32 -10.28
N SER A 99 3.65 8.60 -10.91
CA SER A 99 3.69 9.17 -12.26
C SER A 99 3.09 8.23 -13.29
N ILE A 100 3.42 6.94 -13.22
CA ILE A 100 2.87 5.92 -14.11
C ILE A 100 1.35 5.84 -13.97
N LYS A 101 0.81 5.78 -12.75
CA LYS A 101 -0.65 5.75 -12.52
C LYS A 101 -1.35 6.95 -13.15
N LYS A 102 -0.80 8.15 -12.94
CA LYS A 102 -1.35 9.39 -13.51
C LYS A 102 -1.35 9.38 -15.03
N GLU A 103 -0.29 8.87 -15.67
CA GLU A 103 -0.20 8.75 -17.12
C GLU A 103 -1.24 7.76 -17.66
N TYR A 104 -1.41 6.61 -17.00
CA TYR A 104 -2.43 5.63 -17.37
C TYR A 104 -3.85 6.19 -17.25
N GLU A 105 -4.16 6.90 -16.16
CA GLU A 105 -5.46 7.57 -15.97
C GLU A 105 -5.74 8.59 -17.08
N ALA A 106 -4.75 9.42 -17.43
CA ALA A 106 -4.88 10.40 -18.52
C ALA A 106 -5.12 9.72 -19.87
N LYS A 107 -4.40 8.63 -20.17
CA LYS A 107 -4.57 7.88 -21.41
C LYS A 107 -5.94 7.22 -21.49
N MET A 108 -6.42 6.63 -20.40
CA MET A 108 -7.77 6.04 -20.33
C MET A 108 -8.86 7.09 -20.52
N SER A 109 -8.71 8.27 -19.90
CA SER A 109 -9.62 9.40 -20.10
C SER A 109 -9.67 9.85 -21.55
N SER A 110 -8.52 9.97 -22.22
CA SER A 110 -8.45 10.34 -23.65
C SER A 110 -9.15 9.31 -24.53
N MET A 111 -8.92 8.01 -24.29
CA MET A 111 -9.59 6.94 -25.04
C MET A 111 -11.11 6.94 -24.81
N GLN A 112 -11.55 7.23 -23.58
CA GLN A 112 -12.98 7.32 -23.26
C GLN A 112 -13.65 8.49 -23.99
N GLU A 113 -12.97 9.64 -24.10
CA GLU A 113 -13.47 10.79 -24.85
C GLU A 113 -13.59 10.49 -26.36
N GLU A 114 -12.58 9.86 -26.96
CA GLU A 114 -12.61 9.43 -28.36
C GLU A 114 -13.75 8.42 -28.63
N MET A 115 -13.91 7.43 -27.74
CA MET A 115 -14.98 6.44 -27.84
C MET A 115 -16.37 7.07 -27.72
N ASN A 116 -16.53 8.04 -26.82
CA ASN A 116 -17.78 8.80 -26.69
C ASN A 116 -18.08 9.63 -27.95
N GLY A 117 -17.06 10.25 -28.54
CA GLY A 117 -17.18 10.96 -29.82
C GLY A 117 -17.65 10.05 -30.96
N MET A 118 -17.04 8.86 -31.08
CA MET A 118 -17.48 7.85 -32.05
C MET A 118 -18.91 7.37 -31.79
N LYS A 119 -19.29 7.13 -30.54
CA LYS A 119 -20.66 6.73 -30.15
C LYS A 119 -21.67 7.81 -30.56
N ALA A 120 -21.35 9.08 -30.34
CA ALA A 120 -22.21 10.20 -30.73
C ALA A 120 -22.36 10.32 -32.25
N MET A 121 -21.26 10.17 -33.00
CA MET A 121 -21.29 10.19 -34.47
C MET A 121 -22.14 9.05 -35.04
N MET A 122 -21.98 7.85 -34.51
CA MET A 122 -22.73 6.68 -34.95
C MET A 122 -24.22 6.82 -34.63
N LYS A 123 -24.57 7.34 -33.44
CA LYS A 123 -25.94 7.71 -33.08
C LYS A 123 -26.56 8.68 -34.10
N PHE A 124 -25.80 9.71 -34.50
CA PHE A 124 -26.26 10.68 -35.50
C PHE A 124 -26.48 10.06 -36.89
N MET A 125 -25.57 9.19 -37.36
CA MET A 125 -25.73 8.48 -38.63
C MET A 125 -26.97 7.57 -38.63
N LEU A 126 -27.24 6.90 -37.51
CA LEU A 126 -28.38 6.00 -37.35
C LEU A 126 -29.71 6.76 -37.42
N LYS A 127 -29.78 7.95 -36.79
CA LYS A 127 -30.93 8.86 -36.91
C LYS A 127 -31.16 9.33 -38.35
N GLN A 128 -30.10 9.71 -39.07
CA GLN A 128 -30.24 10.13 -40.47
C GLN A 128 -30.73 9.02 -41.41
N GLN A 129 -30.32 7.77 -41.16
CA GLN A 129 -30.77 6.64 -41.96
C GLN A 129 -32.21 6.20 -41.64
N ASN A 130 -32.70 6.54 -40.44
CA ASN A 130 -34.02 6.13 -39.95
C ASN A 130 -34.79 7.38 -39.44
N PRO A 131 -35.30 8.23 -40.34
CA PRO A 131 -35.95 9.50 -39.99
C PRO A 131 -37.31 9.34 -39.28
N GLU A 132 -37.84 8.11 -39.18
CA GLU A 132 -39.05 7.79 -38.41
C GLU A 132 -38.77 7.49 -36.93
N LEU A 133 -37.50 7.42 -36.51
CA LEU A 133 -37.15 7.30 -35.09
C LEU A 133 -37.44 8.62 -34.37
N ASP A 134 -38.33 8.59 -33.38
CA ASP A 134 -38.74 9.76 -32.62
C ASP A 134 -37.59 10.23 -31.71
N ASP A 135 -37.54 11.53 -31.40
CA ASP A 135 -36.49 12.08 -30.53
C ASP A 135 -36.61 11.59 -29.07
N ASP A 136 -37.77 11.05 -28.69
CA ASP A 136 -38.07 10.43 -27.40
C ASP A 136 -37.61 8.95 -27.29
N ASP A 137 -37.20 8.30 -28.39
CA ASP A 137 -36.77 6.88 -28.45
C ASP A 137 -35.24 6.72 -28.26
N ASP A 138 -34.64 7.56 -27.41
CA ASP A 138 -33.20 7.52 -27.14
C ASP A 138 -32.76 6.18 -26.50
N ASP A 139 -33.67 5.47 -25.83
CA ASP A 139 -33.45 4.15 -25.25
C ASP A 139 -33.31 3.06 -26.32
N ASP A 140 -34.15 3.06 -27.35
CA ASP A 140 -34.09 2.10 -28.48
C ASP A 140 -32.82 2.31 -29.31
N ILE A 141 -32.42 3.57 -29.49
CA ILE A 141 -31.16 3.94 -30.17
C ILE A 141 -29.96 3.47 -29.33
N ASN A 142 -30.01 3.62 -28.02
CA ASN A 142 -28.98 3.12 -27.12
C ASN A 142 -28.90 1.59 -27.15
N GLU A 143 -30.03 0.88 -27.18
CA GLU A 143 -30.08 -0.58 -27.25
C GLU A 143 -29.47 -1.11 -28.56
N LEU A 144 -29.83 -0.52 -29.69
CA LEU A 144 -29.27 -0.85 -31.00
C LEU A 144 -27.76 -0.56 -31.08
N MET A 145 -27.32 0.57 -30.51
CA MET A 145 -25.90 0.92 -30.38
C MET A 145 -25.12 -0.08 -29.51
N THR A 146 -25.73 -0.57 -28.44
CA THR A 146 -25.13 -1.57 -27.55
C THR A 146 -24.99 -2.93 -28.24
N CYS A 147 -25.92 -3.27 -29.13
CA CYS A 147 -25.83 -4.47 -29.96
C CYS A 147 -24.73 -4.35 -31.04
N LEU A 148 -24.56 -3.17 -31.65
CA LEU A 148 -23.54 -2.91 -32.69
C LEU A 148 -22.11 -2.82 -32.15
N LEU A 149 -21.92 -2.19 -30.99
CA LEU A 149 -20.62 -2.08 -30.32
C LEU A 149 -20.22 -3.37 -29.56
N GLY A 150 -21.17 -4.30 -29.40
CA GLY A 150 -21.03 -5.48 -28.57
C GLY A 150 -21.17 -5.15 -27.08
N LYS A 151 -21.72 -6.10 -26.29
CA LYS A 151 -21.70 -6.00 -24.83
C LYS A 151 -20.25 -6.03 -24.37
N GLU A 152 -19.83 -4.98 -23.67
CA GLU A 152 -18.52 -4.89 -23.06
C GLU A 152 -18.28 -6.10 -22.15
N SER A 153 -17.50 -7.07 -22.65
CA SER A 153 -17.05 -8.17 -21.83
C SER A 153 -16.01 -7.61 -20.87
N ASN A 154 -16.41 -7.41 -19.61
CA ASN A 154 -15.52 -7.08 -18.48
C ASN A 154 -14.56 -8.24 -18.12
N ALA A 155 -14.15 -9.04 -19.11
CA ALA A 155 -13.21 -10.12 -18.95
C ALA A 155 -11.78 -9.59 -19.12
N THR A 156 -11.41 -8.52 -18.43
CA THR A 156 -10.00 -8.23 -18.17
C THR A 156 -9.53 -9.27 -17.15
N ARG A 157 -9.16 -10.46 -17.64
CA ARG A 157 -8.44 -11.43 -16.82
C ARG A 157 -7.18 -10.73 -16.35
N PRO A 158 -6.93 -10.61 -15.03
CA PRO A 158 -5.67 -10.07 -14.56
C PRO A 158 -4.56 -10.91 -15.16
N HIS A 159 -3.61 -10.28 -15.85
CA HIS A 159 -2.35 -10.95 -16.17
C HIS A 159 -1.68 -11.22 -14.82
N SER A 160 -1.80 -12.45 -14.32
CA SER A 160 -1.01 -12.94 -13.20
C SER A 160 0.45 -12.90 -13.61
N SER A 161 1.13 -11.79 -13.32
CA SER A 161 2.60 -11.76 -13.28
C SER A 161 3.01 -12.55 -12.04
N ALA A 162 3.02 -13.88 -12.15
CA ALA A 162 3.63 -14.73 -11.16
C ALA A 162 5.14 -14.42 -11.15
N SER A 163 5.57 -13.66 -10.14
CA SER A 163 6.98 -13.44 -9.84
C SER A 163 7.63 -14.79 -9.49
N THR A 164 8.63 -15.19 -10.26
CA THR A 164 9.43 -16.41 -10.02
C THR A 164 10.54 -16.20 -8.97
N TYR A 165 10.49 -15.14 -8.15
CA TYR A 165 11.51 -14.90 -7.15
C TYR A 165 11.44 -15.94 -6.02
N ASN A 166 12.29 -16.96 -6.13
CA ASN A 166 12.54 -17.96 -5.11
C ASN A 166 13.83 -17.58 -4.33
N PRO A 167 13.73 -17.14 -3.07
CA PRO A 167 14.90 -16.70 -2.30
C PRO A 167 15.78 -17.85 -1.77
N ASN A 168 15.50 -19.10 -2.16
CA ASN A 168 16.14 -20.29 -1.57
C ASN A 168 17.03 -21.10 -2.53
N SER A 169 17.54 -20.49 -3.62
CA SER A 169 18.70 -21.06 -4.35
C SER A 169 19.95 -20.86 -3.48
N ASN A 170 20.15 -21.82 -2.57
CA ASN A 170 21.44 -22.08 -1.97
C ASN A 170 22.29 -22.83 -3.00
N ASP A 171 22.80 -22.11 -4.00
CA ASP A 171 23.90 -22.59 -4.83
C ASP A 171 25.22 -22.26 -4.12
N TYR A 172 25.47 -22.99 -3.04
CA TYR A 172 26.81 -23.21 -2.52
C TYR A 172 27.07 -24.71 -2.58
N GLN A 173 27.76 -25.16 -3.63
CA GLN A 173 28.57 -26.38 -3.55
C GLN A 173 30.04 -25.99 -3.74
N LEU A 174 30.86 -26.60 -2.89
CA LEU A 174 32.32 -26.53 -2.80
C LEU A 174 33.01 -26.87 -4.13
#